data_AF-A0A3E4TKY8-F1
#
_entry.id   AF-A0A3E4TKY8-F1
#
_cell.length_a   1.000
_cell.length_b   1.000
_cell.length_c   1.000
_cell.angle_alpha   90.00
_cell.angle_beta   90.00
_cell.angle_gamma   90.00
#
_symmetry.space_group_name_H-M   'P 1'
#
loop_
_entity.id
_entity.type
_entity.pdbx_description
1 polymer ?
#
loop_
_entity_poly.entity_id
_entity_poly.type
_entity_poly.pdbx_seq_one_letter_code
_entity_poly.pdbx_strand_id
1 'polypeptide(L)'
;MNNNVYFKSKWFEKCIRNYLEIEADEPITEATLASIKYLYVSTSHDYELAFGKEKLPMQFKFSNAGDEWRSACIADTGRFQSLNEFAEIHNWGSDIVLYLKKEILEEEEELQADAPTVDTIAMELFEESVKTYWAEQEDYEGLADAEDSIDMGMLEADDFAYLPNLETIRLMSCEVDIHSLKFLESLANLKVLEIGEVRLHGLAGLDKLIGLDKLCIWTN
;
A
#
# COMPACT_ATOMS: atom_id res chain seq x y z
N MET A 1 -22.33 10.22 -17.20
CA MET A 1 -22.37 8.74 -17.19
C MET A 1 -22.38 8.33 -15.73
N ASN A 2 -23.17 7.32 -15.35
CA ASN A 2 -23.15 6.84 -13.96
C ASN A 2 -21.83 6.11 -13.73
N ASN A 3 -20.86 6.77 -13.07
CA ASN A 3 -19.59 6.18 -12.67
C ASN A 3 -19.75 5.48 -11.32
N ASN A 4 -20.70 4.55 -11.23
CA ASN A 4 -20.88 3.74 -10.03
C ASN A 4 -19.73 2.73 -9.93
N VAL A 5 -19.15 2.64 -8.75
CA VAL A 5 -18.09 1.68 -8.42
C VAL A 5 -18.72 0.52 -7.66
N TYR A 6 -18.29 -0.69 -8.00
CA TYR A 6 -18.67 -1.93 -7.32
C TYR A 6 -17.39 -2.66 -6.93
N PHE A 7 -17.14 -2.76 -5.63
CA PHE A 7 -16.01 -3.49 -5.11
C PHE A 7 -16.31 -4.99 -5.12
N LYS A 8 -15.30 -5.80 -5.36
CA LYS A 8 -15.39 -7.26 -5.19
C LYS A 8 -15.35 -7.63 -3.71
N SER A 9 -14.53 -6.93 -2.93
CA SER A 9 -14.35 -7.13 -1.50
C SER A 9 -15.44 -6.44 -0.70
N LYS A 10 -16.29 -7.24 -0.08
CA LYS A 10 -17.36 -6.75 0.81
C LYS A 10 -16.82 -6.00 2.02
N TRP A 11 -15.73 -6.50 2.61
CA TRP A 11 -15.12 -5.86 3.77
C TRP A 11 -14.48 -4.52 3.40
N PHE A 12 -13.75 -4.45 2.28
CA PHE A 12 -13.23 -3.19 1.74
C PHE A 12 -14.37 -2.18 1.48
N GLU A 13 -15.47 -2.61 0.84
CA GLU A 13 -16.64 -1.74 0.64
C GLU A 13 -17.24 -1.25 1.96
N LYS A 14 -17.42 -2.14 2.95
CA LYS A 14 -17.92 -1.80 4.30
C LYS A 14 -17.05 -0.70 4.92
N CYS A 15 -15.73 -0.87 4.89
CA CYS A 15 -14.79 0.12 5.44
C CYS A 15 -14.86 1.45 4.69
N ILE A 16 -14.90 1.45 3.36
CA ILE A 16 -15.03 2.66 2.53
C ILE A 16 -16.33 3.40 2.85
N ARG A 17 -17.47 2.70 2.91
CA ARG A 17 -18.76 3.30 3.25
C ARG A 17 -18.71 3.95 4.63
N ASN A 18 -18.14 3.25 5.63
CA ASN A 18 -17.99 3.82 6.95
C ASN A 18 -17.04 5.03 6.98
N TYR A 19 -15.96 5.00 6.20
CA TYR A 19 -14.96 6.07 6.16
C TYR A 19 -15.50 7.34 5.53
N LEU A 20 -16.27 7.19 4.46
CA LEU A 20 -16.86 8.28 3.68
C LEU A 20 -18.28 8.64 4.13
N GLU A 21 -18.81 7.96 5.15
CA GLU A 21 -20.17 8.14 5.67
C GLU A 21 -21.24 7.97 4.59
N ILE A 22 -21.06 6.96 3.72
CA ILE A 22 -21.98 6.63 2.63
C ILE A 22 -23.02 5.63 3.13
N GLU A 23 -24.30 5.97 2.99
CA GLU A 23 -25.42 5.11 3.38
C GLU A 23 -25.49 3.83 2.54
N ALA A 24 -26.14 2.79 3.06
CA ALA A 24 -26.13 1.46 2.44
C ALA A 24 -26.77 1.42 1.04
N ASP A 25 -27.76 2.26 0.78
CA ASP A 25 -28.47 2.38 -0.50
C ASP A 25 -27.88 3.45 -1.44
N GLU A 26 -26.93 4.25 -0.95
CA GLU A 26 -26.24 5.26 -1.76
C GLU A 26 -25.16 4.62 -2.64
N PRO A 27 -25.12 4.95 -3.95
CA PRO A 27 -24.08 4.44 -4.84
C PRO A 27 -22.73 5.06 -4.52
N ILE A 28 -21.69 4.22 -4.42
CA ILE A 28 -20.30 4.69 -4.40
C ILE A 28 -19.93 5.11 -5.83
N THR A 29 -19.27 6.26 -5.97
CA THR A 29 -18.80 6.77 -7.26
C THR A 29 -17.32 7.13 -7.22
N GLU A 30 -16.67 7.25 -8.37
CA GLU A 30 -15.30 7.76 -8.43
C GLU A 30 -15.15 9.13 -7.72
N ALA A 31 -16.17 9.99 -7.83
CA ALA A 31 -16.16 11.31 -7.19
C ALA A 31 -16.16 11.22 -5.65
N THR A 32 -16.86 10.25 -5.06
CA THR A 32 -16.84 10.03 -3.61
C THR A 32 -15.48 9.49 -3.15
N LEU A 33 -14.88 8.61 -3.96
CA LEU A 33 -13.57 7.99 -3.67
C LEU A 33 -12.39 8.93 -3.87
N ALA A 34 -12.55 9.98 -4.70
CA ALA A 34 -11.50 10.93 -5.04
C ALA A 34 -10.91 11.72 -3.84
N SER A 35 -11.57 11.69 -2.67
CA SER A 35 -11.02 12.31 -1.46
C SER A 35 -9.93 11.47 -0.77
N ILE A 36 -9.90 10.16 -1.00
CA ILE A 36 -8.95 9.23 -0.37
C ILE A 36 -7.59 9.37 -1.03
N LYS A 37 -6.55 9.61 -0.21
CA LYS A 37 -5.16 9.80 -0.64
C LYS A 37 -4.17 8.84 -0.01
N TYR A 38 -4.56 8.20 1.09
CA TYR A 38 -3.74 7.25 1.82
C TYR A 38 -4.50 5.94 2.02
N LEU A 39 -3.81 4.83 1.78
CA LEU A 39 -4.28 3.47 2.06
C LEU A 39 -3.18 2.70 2.79
N TYR A 40 -3.52 2.13 3.92
CA TYR A 40 -2.75 1.10 4.60
C TYR A 40 -3.51 -0.21 4.54
N VAL A 41 -2.79 -1.31 4.31
CA VAL A 41 -3.32 -2.67 4.24
C VAL A 41 -2.41 -3.62 5.01
N SER A 42 -2.99 -4.46 5.86
CA SER A 42 -2.35 -5.66 6.43
C SER A 42 -3.33 -6.82 6.42
N THR A 43 -2.85 -8.05 6.16
CA THR A 43 -3.73 -9.24 6.04
C THR A 43 -3.21 -10.51 6.71
N SER A 44 -1.90 -10.65 6.97
CA SER A 44 -1.32 -11.91 7.47
C SER A 44 -1.50 -12.13 8.98
N HIS A 45 -1.43 -11.07 9.78
CA HIS A 45 -1.53 -11.17 11.25
C HIS A 45 -2.91 -10.79 11.76
N ASP A 46 -3.42 -9.70 11.22
CA ASP A 46 -4.77 -9.21 11.40
C ASP A 46 -5.14 -8.43 10.13
N TYR A 47 -6.39 -8.54 9.73
CA TYR A 47 -6.93 -7.73 8.64
C TYR A 47 -7.13 -6.29 9.12
N GLU A 48 -6.26 -5.41 8.62
CA GLU A 48 -6.24 -3.99 8.94
C GLU A 48 -6.34 -3.16 7.65
N LEU A 49 -7.26 -2.20 7.63
CA LEU A 49 -7.32 -1.16 6.62
C LEU A 49 -7.26 0.20 7.28
N ALA A 50 -6.48 1.13 6.73
CA ALA A 50 -6.55 2.51 7.17
C ALA A 50 -6.62 3.48 5.99
N PHE A 51 -7.45 4.53 6.15
CA PHE A 51 -7.72 5.52 5.11
C PHE A 51 -7.43 6.93 5.60
N GLY A 52 -6.86 7.75 4.71
CA GLY A 52 -6.58 9.17 4.96
C GLY A 52 -6.96 10.05 3.77
N LYS A 53 -7.39 11.28 4.06
CA LYS A 53 -7.68 12.35 3.06
C LYS A 53 -6.55 13.37 2.97
N GLU A 54 -5.74 13.46 4.02
CA GLU A 54 -4.65 14.42 4.10
C GLU A 54 -3.47 14.01 3.24
N LYS A 55 -2.69 15.00 2.82
CA LYS A 55 -1.46 14.75 2.09
C LYS A 55 -0.35 14.41 3.08
N LEU A 56 0.43 13.39 2.78
CA LEU A 56 1.61 13.04 3.56
C LEU A 56 2.62 14.22 3.57
N PRO A 57 3.23 14.55 4.71
CA PRO A 57 4.32 15.52 4.79
C PRO A 57 5.47 15.14 3.85
N MET A 58 6.18 16.13 3.32
CA MET A 58 7.26 15.91 2.36
C MET A 58 8.43 15.10 2.96
N GLN A 59 8.74 15.35 4.24
CA GLN A 59 9.72 14.60 5.00
C GLN A 59 8.97 13.85 6.09
N PHE A 60 8.92 12.52 5.97
CA PHE A 60 8.10 11.68 6.83
C PHE A 60 8.87 10.44 7.29
N LYS A 61 8.45 9.93 8.45
CA LYS A 61 8.69 8.58 8.94
C LYS A 61 7.44 8.19 9.71
N PHE A 62 6.79 7.09 9.34
CA PHE A 62 5.63 6.62 10.09
C PHE A 62 6.03 6.20 11.51
N SER A 63 5.19 6.41 12.50
CA SER A 63 5.46 6.05 13.90
C SER A 63 5.57 4.54 14.10
N ASN A 64 4.82 3.77 13.31
CA ASN A 64 4.93 2.31 13.25
C ASN A 64 6.02 1.83 12.27
N ALA A 65 6.86 2.72 11.76
CA ALA A 65 8.02 2.32 10.97
C ALA A 65 9.10 1.76 11.90
N GLY A 66 9.41 0.47 11.75
CA GLY A 66 10.52 -0.20 12.44
C GLY A 66 11.87 0.48 12.19
N ASP A 67 12.87 0.02 12.95
CA ASP A 67 14.21 0.63 12.94
C ASP A 67 14.89 0.56 11.56
N GLU A 68 14.53 -0.46 10.77
CA GLU A 68 15.08 -0.75 9.44
C GLU A 68 14.48 0.11 8.33
N TRP A 69 13.45 0.90 8.62
CA TRP A 69 12.72 1.65 7.58
C TRP A 69 13.65 2.54 6.76
N ARG A 70 14.57 3.28 7.40
CA ARG A 70 15.51 4.14 6.67
C ARG A 70 16.50 3.37 5.81
N SER A 71 16.91 2.18 6.26
CA SER A 71 17.79 1.26 5.53
C SER A 71 17.04 0.40 4.51
N ALA A 72 15.73 0.59 4.37
CA ALA A 72 14.86 -0.16 3.48
C ALA A 72 14.11 0.76 2.50
N CYS A 73 14.55 2.02 2.36
CA CYS A 73 13.87 2.99 1.51
C CYS A 73 14.83 3.74 0.58
N ILE A 74 14.40 3.93 -0.66
CA ILE A 74 15.03 4.78 -1.66
C ILE A 74 14.14 5.97 -2.00
N ALA A 75 14.73 7.14 -2.25
CA ALA A 75 14.02 8.32 -2.76
C ALA A 75 14.16 8.45 -4.28
N ASP A 76 13.20 9.14 -4.91
CA ASP A 76 13.19 9.48 -6.34
C ASP A 76 13.55 8.29 -7.24
N THR A 77 12.65 7.30 -7.32
CA THR A 77 12.89 6.14 -8.20
C THR A 77 12.84 6.49 -9.68
N GLY A 78 12.41 7.72 -10.02
CA GLY A 78 12.50 8.28 -11.37
C GLY A 78 13.93 8.52 -11.86
N ARG A 79 14.92 8.53 -10.94
CA ARG A 79 16.35 8.61 -11.31
C ARG A 79 16.86 7.36 -12.03
N PHE A 80 16.17 6.24 -11.90
CA PHE A 80 16.53 4.96 -12.53
C PHE A 80 15.78 4.76 -13.85
N GLN A 81 16.43 4.13 -14.83
CA GLN A 81 15.78 3.82 -16.11
C GLN A 81 15.01 2.49 -16.09
N SER A 82 15.33 1.62 -15.15
CA SER A 82 14.73 0.29 -15.03
C SER A 82 14.72 -0.22 -13.58
N LEU A 83 13.77 -1.11 -13.26
CA LEU A 83 13.64 -1.74 -11.95
C LEU A 83 14.94 -2.44 -11.51
N ASN A 84 15.60 -3.13 -12.44
CA ASN A 84 16.81 -3.90 -12.18
C ASN A 84 18.01 -3.04 -11.77
N GLU A 85 17.95 -1.71 -11.89
CA GLU A 85 19.00 -0.82 -11.40
C GLU A 85 18.99 -0.73 -9.88
N PHE A 86 17.82 -0.79 -9.24
CA PHE A 86 17.67 -0.55 -7.80
C PHE A 86 17.02 -1.69 -7.01
N ALA A 87 16.36 -2.64 -7.67
CA ALA A 87 15.73 -3.77 -7.03
C ALA A 87 16.25 -5.11 -7.55
N GLU A 88 16.17 -6.11 -6.69
CA GLU A 88 16.39 -7.52 -7.00
C GLU A 88 15.07 -8.28 -6.90
N ILE A 89 14.87 -9.21 -7.82
CA ILE A 89 13.70 -10.10 -7.85
C ILE A 89 14.19 -11.50 -7.47
N HIS A 90 13.74 -11.99 -6.32
CA HIS A 90 14.06 -13.33 -5.83
C HIS A 90 12.85 -14.24 -5.96
N ASN A 91 13.06 -15.46 -6.47
CA ASN A 91 12.00 -16.45 -6.65
C ASN A 91 12.09 -17.50 -5.55
N TRP A 92 10.98 -17.70 -4.84
CA TRP A 92 10.80 -18.65 -3.75
C TRP A 92 9.64 -19.59 -4.10
N GLY A 93 9.93 -20.62 -4.91
CA GLY A 93 8.88 -21.50 -5.42
C GLY A 93 8.00 -20.79 -6.46
N SER A 94 6.71 -20.61 -6.16
CA SER A 94 5.76 -19.80 -6.95
C SER A 94 5.85 -18.31 -6.66
N ASP A 95 6.53 -17.94 -5.56
CA ASP A 95 6.45 -16.61 -5.00
C ASP A 95 7.64 -15.77 -5.47
N ILE A 96 7.38 -14.48 -5.65
CA ILE A 96 8.35 -13.47 -5.98
C ILE A 96 8.43 -12.51 -4.80
N VAL A 97 9.65 -12.30 -4.34
CA VAL A 97 9.98 -11.35 -3.27
C VAL A 97 10.93 -10.30 -3.83
N LEU A 98 10.68 -9.05 -3.50
CA LEU A 98 11.49 -7.92 -3.93
C LEU A 98 12.44 -7.50 -2.81
N TYR A 99 13.65 -7.11 -3.22
CA TYR A 99 14.64 -6.51 -2.34
C TYR A 99 15.16 -5.25 -2.99
N LEU A 100 15.45 -4.22 -2.20
CA LEU A 100 16.25 -3.10 -2.66
C LEU A 100 17.72 -3.50 -2.62
N LYS A 101 18.48 -3.12 -3.63
CA LYS A 101 19.90 -3.43 -3.72
C LYS A 101 20.67 -2.74 -2.62
N LYS A 102 21.58 -3.49 -1.99
CA LYS A 102 22.37 -3.01 -0.86
C LYS A 102 23.19 -1.77 -1.21
N GLU A 103 23.81 -1.75 -2.39
CA GLU A 103 24.61 -0.61 -2.85
C GLU A 103 23.78 0.67 -3.00
N ILE A 104 22.51 0.56 -3.41
CA ILE A 104 21.62 1.72 -3.52
C ILE A 104 21.21 2.20 -2.13
N LEU A 105 20.94 1.28 -1.21
CA LEU A 105 20.58 1.62 0.17
C LEU A 105 21.75 2.31 0.91
N GLU A 106 22.99 1.88 0.67
CA GLU A 106 24.21 2.53 1.18
C GLU A 106 24.34 3.98 0.64
N GLU A 107 24.10 4.20 -0.65
CA GLU A 107 24.07 5.55 -1.25
C GLU A 107 22.97 6.44 -0.63
N GLU A 108 21.78 5.89 -0.38
CA GLU A 108 20.68 6.64 0.26
C GLU A 108 20.98 7.02 1.70
N GLU A 109 21.66 6.16 2.47
CA GLU A 109 22.09 6.46 3.83
C GLU A 109 23.07 7.64 3.86
N GLU A 110 24.03 7.68 2.93
CA GLU A 110 24.95 8.81 2.78
C GLU A 110 24.21 10.11 2.43
N LEU A 111 23.23 10.06 1.53
CA LEU A 111 22.42 11.22 1.16
C LEU A 111 21.50 11.70 2.30
N GLN A 112 21.03 10.79 3.16
CA GLN A 112 20.17 11.13 4.31
C GLN A 112 20.92 11.87 5.43
N ALA A 113 22.25 11.77 5.51
CA ALA A 113 23.04 12.46 6.54
C ALA A 113 22.86 13.99 6.52
N ASP A 114 22.58 14.56 5.34
CA ASP A 114 22.37 16.00 5.12
C ASP A 114 20.89 16.38 4.96
N ALA A 115 19.96 15.44 5.10
CA ALA A 115 18.54 15.68 4.88
C ALA A 115 17.89 16.48 6.04
N PRO A 116 16.90 17.34 5.76
CA PRO A 116 16.12 18.00 6.79
C PRO A 116 15.48 16.99 7.75
N THR A 117 15.38 17.35 9.02
CA THR A 117 14.69 16.53 10.02
C THR A 117 13.22 16.36 9.65
N VAL A 118 12.67 15.17 9.92
CA VAL A 118 11.24 14.87 9.79
C VAL A 118 10.42 15.93 10.53
N ASP A 119 9.35 16.41 9.89
CA ASP A 119 8.39 17.29 10.55
C ASP A 119 7.49 16.44 11.45
N THR A 120 7.94 16.21 12.67
CA THR A 120 7.27 15.33 13.64
C THR A 120 5.85 15.80 13.94
N ILE A 121 5.62 17.11 14.03
CA ILE A 121 4.29 17.67 14.30
C ILE A 121 3.36 17.41 13.12
N ALA A 122 3.82 17.67 11.89
CA ALA A 122 3.01 17.40 10.70
C ALA A 122 2.72 15.91 10.54
N MET A 123 3.66 15.03 10.91
CA MET A 123 3.46 13.58 10.90
C MET A 123 2.45 13.12 11.95
N GLU A 124 2.55 13.60 13.18
CA GLU A 124 1.57 13.32 14.24
C GLU A 124 0.16 13.73 13.80
N LEU A 125 0.00 14.95 13.27
CA LEU A 125 -1.28 15.42 12.74
C LEU A 125 -1.80 14.58 11.57
N PHE A 126 -0.90 14.12 10.68
CA PHE A 126 -1.27 13.23 9.59
C PHE A 126 -1.79 11.89 10.13
N GLU A 127 -1.05 11.26 11.04
CA GLU A 127 -1.42 9.95 11.60
C GLU A 127 -2.72 10.02 12.42
N GLU A 128 -2.92 11.10 13.19
CA GLU A 128 -4.19 11.35 13.89
C GLU A 128 -5.39 11.52 12.94
N SER A 129 -5.14 11.92 11.69
CA SER A 129 -6.20 12.09 10.67
C SER A 129 -6.59 10.77 9.97
N VAL A 130 -5.78 9.73 10.11
CA VAL A 130 -6.01 8.42 9.50
C VAL A 130 -7.02 7.64 10.31
N LYS A 131 -8.00 7.04 9.64
CA LYS A 131 -9.00 6.17 10.29
C LYS A 131 -8.71 4.71 9.96
N THR A 132 -8.49 3.92 11.01
CA THR A 132 -8.18 2.49 10.95
C THR A 132 -9.41 1.63 11.21
N TYR A 133 -9.46 0.50 10.54
CA TYR A 133 -10.47 -0.55 10.62
C TYR A 133 -9.79 -1.89 10.81
N TRP A 134 -10.34 -2.69 11.71
CA TRP A 134 -9.93 -4.06 11.96
C TRP A 134 -11.09 -4.99 11.58
N ALA A 135 -10.81 -6.12 10.96
CA ALA A 135 -11.86 -7.09 10.67
C ALA A 135 -12.41 -7.67 11.98
N GLU A 136 -13.73 -7.78 12.05
CA GLU A 136 -14.43 -8.43 13.16
C GLU A 136 -14.80 -9.87 12.78
N GLN A 137 -15.21 -10.69 13.74
CA GLN A 137 -15.51 -12.10 13.50
C GLN A 137 -16.57 -12.29 12.39
N GLU A 138 -17.55 -11.40 12.32
CA GLU A 138 -18.63 -11.41 11.34
C GLU A 138 -18.13 -11.14 9.91
N ASP A 139 -17.00 -10.44 9.75
CA ASP A 139 -16.43 -10.12 8.44
C ASP A 139 -15.84 -11.36 7.76
N TYR A 140 -15.49 -12.39 8.53
CA TYR A 140 -14.99 -13.67 8.02
C TYR A 140 -16.11 -14.65 7.61
N GLU A 141 -17.37 -14.35 7.93
CA GLU A 141 -18.48 -15.26 7.67
C GLU A 141 -18.67 -15.54 6.17
N GLY A 142 -18.55 -16.81 5.78
CA GLY A 142 -18.77 -17.26 4.40
C GLY A 142 -17.57 -17.06 3.48
N LEU A 143 -16.42 -16.61 4.01
CA LEU A 143 -15.14 -16.77 3.33
C LEU A 143 -14.75 -18.25 3.29
N ALA A 144 -14.07 -18.67 2.22
CA ALA A 144 -13.68 -20.05 2.06
C ALA A 144 -12.45 -20.34 2.94
N ASP A 145 -12.58 -21.25 3.89
CA ASP A 145 -11.44 -21.98 4.45
C ASP A 145 -10.96 -22.97 3.36
N ALA A 146 -10.37 -22.46 2.28
CA ALA A 146 -9.78 -23.32 1.29
C ALA A 146 -8.50 -23.91 1.91
N GLU A 147 -8.56 -25.18 2.34
CA GLU A 147 -7.44 -25.92 2.95
C GLU A 147 -6.13 -25.86 2.13
N ASP A 148 -6.20 -25.46 0.86
CA ASP A 148 -5.07 -25.34 -0.09
C ASP A 148 -4.78 -23.89 -0.57
N SER A 149 -5.53 -22.88 -0.11
CA SER A 149 -5.32 -21.47 -0.48
C SER A 149 -4.84 -20.67 0.72
N ILE A 150 -3.76 -19.91 0.54
CA ILE A 150 -3.35 -18.90 1.53
C ILE A 150 -4.31 -17.70 1.43
N ASP A 151 -4.96 -17.48 0.28
CA ASP A 151 -5.93 -16.40 0.06
C ASP A 151 -7.29 -16.72 0.70
N MET A 152 -7.68 -15.90 1.67
CA MET A 152 -8.97 -15.97 2.38
C MET A 152 -10.10 -15.30 1.60
N GLY A 153 -9.79 -14.53 0.55
CA GLY A 153 -10.75 -13.80 -0.27
C GLY A 153 -11.44 -12.64 0.45
N MET A 154 -10.83 -12.13 1.53
CA MET A 154 -11.35 -10.96 2.25
C MET A 154 -11.09 -9.69 1.42
N LEU A 155 -9.91 -9.63 0.78
CA LEU A 155 -9.48 -8.51 -0.06
C LEU A 155 -9.18 -8.93 -1.50
N GLU A 156 -9.45 -8.01 -2.42
CA GLU A 156 -9.19 -8.13 -3.84
C GLU A 156 -8.37 -6.91 -4.24
N ALA A 157 -7.06 -7.07 -4.46
CA ALA A 157 -6.14 -5.95 -4.69
C ALA A 157 -6.57 -5.04 -5.86
N ASP A 158 -7.27 -5.59 -6.86
CA ASP A 158 -7.84 -4.84 -7.99
C ASP A 158 -8.82 -3.74 -7.53
N ASP A 159 -9.50 -3.90 -6.39
CA ASP A 159 -10.43 -2.90 -5.86
C ASP A 159 -9.72 -1.58 -5.48
N PHE A 160 -8.43 -1.64 -5.17
CA PHE A 160 -7.63 -0.44 -4.86
C PHE A 160 -7.50 0.48 -6.07
N ALA A 161 -7.64 -0.05 -7.29
CA ALA A 161 -7.60 0.74 -8.53
C ALA A 161 -8.75 1.76 -8.62
N TYR A 162 -9.82 1.60 -7.85
CA TYR A 162 -10.94 2.56 -7.82
C TYR A 162 -10.68 3.79 -6.94
N LEU A 163 -9.49 3.93 -6.33
CA LEU A 163 -9.10 5.11 -5.56
C LEU A 163 -8.25 6.06 -6.43
N PRO A 164 -8.85 6.95 -7.25
CA PRO A 164 -8.14 7.62 -8.33
C PRO A 164 -7.07 8.64 -7.88
N ASN A 165 -7.17 9.12 -6.64
CA ASN A 165 -6.29 10.14 -6.08
C ASN A 165 -5.37 9.60 -4.99
N LEU A 166 -5.18 8.27 -4.95
CA LEU A 166 -4.27 7.64 -4.00
C LEU A 166 -2.84 8.12 -4.24
N GLU A 167 -2.24 8.75 -3.24
CA GLU A 167 -0.87 9.29 -3.28
C GLU A 167 0.11 8.40 -2.50
N THR A 168 -0.39 7.65 -1.51
CA THR A 168 0.41 6.80 -0.63
C THR A 168 -0.27 5.47 -0.38
N ILE A 169 0.49 4.38 -0.55
CA ILE A 169 0.06 3.02 -0.22
C ILE A 169 1.10 2.38 0.68
N ARG A 170 0.63 1.72 1.73
CA ARG A 170 1.46 0.85 2.58
C ARG A 170 0.82 -0.53 2.60
N LEU A 171 1.54 -1.52 2.10
CA LEU A 171 1.18 -2.93 2.15
C LEU A 171 2.10 -3.59 3.17
N MET A 172 1.56 -4.01 4.31
CA MET A 172 2.32 -4.52 5.44
C MET A 172 1.83 -5.91 5.80
N SER A 173 2.69 -6.93 5.73
CA SER A 173 2.33 -8.33 5.99
C SER A 173 1.06 -8.72 5.21
N CYS A 174 1.15 -8.68 3.88
CA CYS A 174 0.02 -8.93 2.98
C CYS A 174 0.19 -10.23 2.17
N GLU A 175 0.79 -11.26 2.80
CA GLU A 175 1.13 -12.53 2.13
C GLU A 175 -0.10 -13.38 1.79
N VAL A 176 -1.26 -13.01 2.31
CA VAL A 176 -2.51 -13.78 2.24
C VAL A 176 -3.35 -13.38 1.03
N ASP A 177 -3.65 -12.10 0.81
CA ASP A 177 -4.57 -11.67 -0.27
C ASP A 177 -3.90 -10.83 -1.37
N ILE A 178 -2.67 -10.35 -1.16
CA ILE A 178 -2.01 -9.41 -2.09
C ILE A 178 -0.86 -10.10 -2.82
N HIS A 179 -1.20 -10.69 -3.97
CA HIS A 179 -0.24 -11.46 -4.79
C HIS A 179 0.16 -10.78 -6.10
N SER A 180 -0.28 -9.55 -6.34
CA SER A 180 -0.01 -8.80 -7.57
C SER A 180 -0.06 -7.31 -7.30
N LEU A 181 0.85 -6.56 -7.94
CA LEU A 181 0.86 -5.09 -7.92
C LEU A 181 0.23 -4.49 -9.18
N LYS A 182 -0.48 -5.29 -9.99
CA LYS A 182 -1.11 -4.83 -11.23
C LYS A 182 -2.04 -3.63 -11.03
N PHE A 183 -2.74 -3.55 -9.90
CA PHE A 183 -3.64 -2.43 -9.59
C PHE A 183 -2.94 -1.07 -9.61
N LEU A 184 -1.62 -1.02 -9.38
CA LEU A 184 -0.80 0.19 -9.48
C LEU A 184 -0.86 0.82 -10.88
N GLU A 185 -1.16 0.04 -11.93
CA GLU A 185 -1.27 0.55 -13.32
C GLU A 185 -2.34 1.64 -13.47
N SER A 186 -3.34 1.66 -12.59
CA SER A 186 -4.43 2.64 -12.60
C SER A 186 -4.18 3.86 -11.72
N LEU A 187 -3.12 3.84 -10.89
CA LEU A 187 -2.87 4.83 -9.83
C LEU A 187 -1.88 5.90 -10.28
N ALA A 188 -2.31 6.77 -11.19
CA ALA A 188 -1.46 7.80 -11.81
C ALA A 188 -0.92 8.86 -10.83
N ASN A 189 -1.49 8.96 -9.62
CA ASN A 189 -1.10 9.93 -8.59
C ASN A 189 -0.22 9.33 -7.49
N LEU A 190 0.09 8.04 -7.55
CA LEU A 190 0.88 7.36 -6.52
C LEU A 190 2.30 7.92 -6.50
N LYS A 191 2.76 8.28 -5.29
CA LYS A 191 4.10 8.84 -5.05
C LYS A 191 4.90 8.04 -4.04
N VAL A 192 4.21 7.43 -3.09
CA VAL A 192 4.83 6.68 -2.00
C VAL A 192 4.27 5.27 -1.98
N LEU A 193 5.15 4.29 -2.02
CA LEU A 193 4.80 2.89 -1.83
C LEU A 193 5.71 2.26 -0.77
N GLU A 194 5.11 1.65 0.23
CA GLU A 194 5.78 0.81 1.21
C GLU A 194 5.28 -0.63 1.06
N ILE A 195 6.21 -1.57 0.97
CA ILE A 195 5.95 -3.01 0.82
C ILE A 195 6.72 -3.73 1.92
N GLY A 196 6.01 -4.19 2.94
CA GLY A 196 6.49 -5.09 3.98
C GLY A 196 5.89 -6.47 3.84
N GLU A 197 6.75 -7.48 3.72
CA GLU A 197 6.34 -8.90 3.73
C GLU A 197 5.18 -9.17 2.74
N VAL A 198 5.46 -9.02 1.45
CA VAL A 198 4.50 -9.31 0.37
C VAL A 198 5.08 -10.34 -0.58
N ARG A 199 4.27 -11.35 -0.93
CA ARG A 199 4.63 -12.44 -1.85
C ARG A 199 3.81 -12.33 -3.13
N LEU A 200 4.49 -12.00 -4.21
CA LEU A 200 3.86 -11.79 -5.52
C LEU A 200 3.88 -13.08 -6.34
N HIS A 201 2.86 -13.33 -7.16
CA HIS A 201 2.83 -14.47 -8.09
C HIS A 201 3.21 -14.07 -9.53
N GLY A 202 3.62 -12.82 -9.74
CA GLY A 202 4.00 -12.30 -11.05
C GLY A 202 4.63 -10.92 -11.01
N LEU A 203 5.04 -10.44 -12.18
CA LEU A 203 5.75 -9.18 -12.36
C LEU A 203 4.85 -8.00 -12.78
N ALA A 204 3.54 -8.23 -12.86
CA ALA A 204 2.59 -7.21 -13.31
C ALA A 204 2.57 -6.01 -12.32
N GLY A 205 2.63 -4.79 -12.87
CA GLY A 205 2.69 -3.55 -12.10
C GLY A 205 4.06 -3.18 -11.54
N LEU A 206 5.09 -4.03 -11.62
CA LEU A 206 6.42 -3.69 -11.08
C LEU A 206 7.12 -2.54 -11.82
N ASP A 207 6.74 -2.27 -13.07
CA ASP A 207 7.20 -1.08 -13.81
C ASP A 207 6.73 0.23 -13.16
N LYS A 208 5.67 0.20 -12.35
CA LYS A 208 5.16 1.36 -11.60
C LYS A 208 5.96 1.68 -10.35
N LEU A 209 6.98 0.87 -10.03
CA LEU A 209 7.94 1.21 -8.99
C LEU A 209 8.93 2.29 -9.44
N ILE A 210 8.98 2.60 -10.74
CA ILE A 210 9.77 3.70 -11.32
C ILE A 210 8.93 4.99 -11.33
N GLY A 211 9.52 6.09 -10.89
CA GLY A 211 8.88 7.41 -10.85
C GLY A 211 8.13 7.72 -9.54
N LEU A 212 8.33 6.91 -8.49
CA LEU A 212 7.85 7.19 -7.14
C LEU A 212 8.79 8.19 -6.45
N ASP A 213 8.21 9.08 -5.65
CA ASP A 213 8.96 9.99 -4.77
C ASP A 213 9.69 9.19 -3.67
N LYS A 214 9.06 8.13 -3.16
CA LYS A 214 9.62 7.24 -2.13
C LYS A 214 9.16 5.80 -2.34
N LEU A 215 10.10 4.86 -2.31
CA LEU A 215 9.82 3.43 -2.29
C LEU A 215 10.52 2.81 -1.10
N CYS A 216 9.77 2.05 -0.30
CA CYS A 216 10.29 1.28 0.82
C CYS A 216 9.96 -0.20 0.61
N ILE A 217 10.96 -1.08 0.70
CA ILE A 217 10.80 -2.52 0.59
C ILE A 217 11.61 -3.19 1.70
N TRP A 218 10.92 -3.92 2.56
CA TRP A 218 11.52 -4.69 3.66
C TRP A 218 10.83 -6.04 3.81
N THR A 219 11.63 -7.02 4.20
CA THR A 219 11.21 -8.41 4.41
C THR A 219 11.80 -8.79 5.77
N ASN A 220 11.05 -8.62 6.85
CA ASN A 220 11.56 -9.06 8.17
C ASN A 220 11.78 -10.58 8.18
#